data_AF-A0AAV5Z4I0-F1
#
_entry.id   AF-A0AAV5Z4I0-F1
#
_cell.length_a   1.000
_cell.length_b   1.000
_cell.length_c   1.000
_cell.angle_alpha   90.00
_cell.angle_beta   90.00
_cell.angle_gamma   90.00
#
_symmetry.space_group_name_H-M   'P 1'
#
loop_
_entity.id
_entity.type
_entity.pdbx_description
1 polymer ?
#
loop_
_entity_poly.entity_id
_entity_poly.type
_entity_poly.pdbx_seq_one_letter_code
_entity_poly.pdbx_strand_id
1 'polypeptide(L)'
;MPGVVVLESMWNKKGRLLDDEPSVLPYLKAIKQSLAWEGIRVNLVYRRFYSSYDLGLLLEEVRRRRRSFQVCYIASHGQRRKLVGIGDKVIRLETLVDHCRPSTGTGYIFGACDFVTPDTAKNFLLSTGA
;
A
#
# COMPACT_ATOMS: atom_id res chain seq x y z
N MET A 1 5.64 17.97 -7.37
CA MET A 1 6.55 16.82 -7.15
C MET A 1 5.68 15.60 -6.94
N PRO A 2 5.85 14.51 -7.71
CA PRO A 2 5.09 13.29 -7.48
C PRO A 2 5.37 12.74 -6.08
N GLY A 3 4.35 12.22 -5.41
CA GLY A 3 4.47 11.59 -4.11
C GLY A 3 4.12 10.12 -4.15
N VAL A 4 4.91 9.35 -3.41
CA VAL A 4 4.70 7.93 -3.15
C VAL A 4 4.38 7.80 -1.67
N VAL A 5 3.22 7.24 -1.38
CA VAL A 5 2.84 6.87 -0.01
C VAL A 5 3.01 5.37 0.16
N VAL A 6 3.61 4.97 1.26
CA VAL A 6 3.92 3.58 1.60
C VAL A 6 3.18 3.24 2.88
N LEU A 7 2.29 2.25 2.79
CA LEU A 7 1.49 1.74 3.89
C LEU A 7 1.99 0.33 4.19
N GLU A 8 2.55 0.10 5.37
CA GLU A 8 3.10 -1.20 5.74
C GLU A 8 2.45 -1.77 7.01
N SER A 9 2.12 -3.06 6.98
CA SER A 9 1.79 -3.82 8.18
C SER A 9 3.02 -4.51 8.76
N MET A 10 3.46 -4.07 9.95
CA MET A 10 4.65 -4.60 10.62
C MET A 10 4.26 -5.43 11.84
N TRP A 11 4.11 -6.73 11.66
CA TRP A 11 3.82 -7.67 12.76
C TRP A 11 4.38 -9.06 12.43
N ASN A 12 4.63 -9.87 13.46
CA ASN A 12 5.10 -11.24 13.31
C ASN A 12 3.98 -12.27 13.48
N LYS A 13 4.21 -13.53 13.11
CA LYS A 13 3.24 -14.63 13.27
C LYS A 13 2.68 -14.83 14.69
N LYS A 14 3.28 -14.21 15.72
CA LYS A 14 2.78 -14.22 17.11
C LYS A 14 1.85 -13.04 17.41
N GLY A 15 1.46 -12.26 16.40
CA GLY A 15 0.61 -11.08 16.54
C GLY A 15 1.30 -9.87 17.19
N ARG A 16 2.63 -9.91 17.35
CA ARG A 16 3.38 -8.81 17.97
C ARG A 16 3.90 -7.86 16.91
N LEU A 17 3.91 -6.57 17.24
CA LEU A 17 4.57 -5.55 16.43
C LEU A 17 6.06 -5.87 16.32
N LEU A 18 6.62 -5.65 15.14
CA LEU A 18 8.06 -5.68 14.95
C LEU A 18 8.62 -4.35 15.43
N ASP A 19 9.55 -4.40 16.39
CA ASP A 19 10.31 -3.22 16.85
C ASP A 19 11.43 -2.83 15.87
N ASP A 20 11.63 -3.64 14.83
CA ASP A 20 12.68 -3.48 13.82
C ASP A 20 12.40 -2.36 12.80
N GLU A 21 13.40 -2.06 11.97
CA GLU A 21 13.24 -1.16 10.83
C GLU A 21 12.16 -1.65 9.84
N PRO A 22 11.45 -0.74 9.14
CA PRO A 22 10.47 -1.11 8.10
C PRO A 22 11.05 -2.13 7.12
N SER A 23 10.36 -3.25 6.89
CA SER A 23 10.86 -4.31 6.00
C SER A 23 10.98 -3.83 4.56
N VAL A 24 10.14 -2.85 4.18
CA VAL A 24 10.17 -2.18 2.89
C VAL A 24 11.31 -1.17 2.75
N LEU A 25 12.00 -0.77 3.84
CA LEU A 25 12.98 0.32 3.81
C LEU A 25 14.08 0.14 2.74
N PRO A 26 14.68 -1.07 2.55
CA PRO A 26 15.64 -1.27 1.46
C PRO A 26 15.04 -1.00 0.08
N TYR A 27 13.80 -1.45 -0.16
CA TYR A 27 13.08 -1.19 -1.42
C TYR A 27 12.80 0.31 -1.60
N LEU A 28 12.42 1.01 -0.54
CA LEU A 28 12.17 2.45 -0.60
C LEU A 28 13.45 3.25 -0.91
N LYS A 29 14.58 2.86 -0.31
CA LYS A 29 15.89 3.44 -0.60
C LYS A 29 16.26 3.21 -2.08
N ALA A 30 16.07 2.00 -2.59
CA ALA A 30 16.33 1.67 -3.99
C ALA A 30 15.45 2.50 -4.95
N ILE A 31 14.12 2.53 -4.74
CA ILE A 31 13.19 3.32 -5.56
C ILE A 31 13.59 4.80 -5.57
N LYS A 32 13.89 5.37 -4.40
CA LYS A 32 14.29 6.77 -4.28
C LYS A 32 15.60 7.04 -5.04
N GLN A 33 16.58 6.16 -4.94
CA GLN A 33 17.86 6.29 -5.65
C GLN A 33 17.69 6.16 -7.16
N SER A 34 16.95 5.15 -7.64
CA SER A 34 16.69 4.97 -9.07
C SER A 34 15.98 6.17 -9.68
N LEU A 35 14.96 6.71 -9.01
CA LEU A 35 14.25 7.90 -9.50
C LEU A 35 15.14 9.15 -9.46
N ALA A 36 16.00 9.28 -8.44
CA ALA A 36 16.95 10.37 -8.37
C ALA A 36 18.00 10.33 -9.50
N TRP A 37 18.44 9.14 -9.93
CA TRP A 37 19.31 8.97 -11.09
C TRP A 37 18.66 9.47 -12.39
N GLU A 38 17.34 9.27 -12.54
CA GLU A 38 16.56 9.80 -13.66
C GLU A 38 16.22 11.30 -13.50
N GLY A 39 16.74 11.98 -12.47
CA GLY A 39 16.43 13.38 -12.16
C GLY A 39 15.02 13.61 -11.59
N ILE A 40 14.29 12.55 -11.28
CA ILE A 40 12.92 12.61 -10.75
C ILE A 40 12.97 12.69 -9.22
N ARG A 41 12.59 13.86 -8.68
CA ARG A 41 12.40 14.02 -7.23
C ARG A 41 11.02 13.52 -6.83
N VAL A 42 10.95 12.72 -5.78
CA VAL A 42 9.70 12.15 -5.27
C VAL A 42 9.55 12.41 -3.78
N ASN A 43 8.35 12.81 -3.36
CA ASN A 43 8.00 12.90 -1.94
C ASN A 43 7.62 11.51 -1.43
N LEU A 44 8.45 10.89 -0.59
CA LEU A 44 8.16 9.58 -0.03
C LEU A 44 7.61 9.72 1.38
N VAL A 45 6.39 9.22 1.59
CA VAL A 45 5.71 9.24 2.90
C VAL A 45 5.47 7.81 3.35
N TYR A 46 6.04 7.44 4.50
CA TYR A 46 5.86 6.13 5.10
C TYR A 46 4.83 6.19 6.25
N ARG A 47 3.94 5.21 6.31
CA ARG A 47 2.92 5.02 7.36
C ARG A 47 2.76 3.54 7.67
N ARG A 48 2.40 3.26 8.92
CA ARG A 48 2.09 1.91 9.40
C ARG A 48 0.58 1.73 9.52
N PHE A 49 0.10 0.51 9.27
CA PHE A 49 -1.28 0.12 9.55
C PHE A 49 -1.31 -1.25 10.24
N TYR A 50 -2.29 -1.46 11.11
CA TYR A 50 -2.41 -2.70 11.89
C TYR A 50 -3.71 -3.44 11.62
N SER A 51 -4.77 -2.71 11.30
CA SER A 51 -6.08 -3.26 11.02
C SER A 51 -6.65 -2.79 9.68
N SER A 52 -7.75 -3.41 9.26
CA SER A 52 -8.54 -2.93 8.13
C SER A 52 -9.02 -1.50 8.32
N TYR A 53 -9.33 -1.12 9.56
CA TYR A 53 -9.82 0.23 9.88
C TYR A 53 -8.72 1.27 9.66
N ASP A 54 -7.52 1.03 10.20
CA ASP A 54 -6.38 1.94 10.05
C ASP A 54 -5.99 2.08 8.57
N LEU A 55 -5.95 0.95 7.86
CA LEU A 55 -5.65 0.94 6.43
C LEU A 55 -6.72 1.74 5.65
N GLY A 56 -8.00 1.56 5.98
CA GLY A 56 -9.09 2.32 5.37
C GLY A 56 -8.93 3.83 5.56
N LEU A 57 -8.64 4.29 6.78
CA LEU A 57 -8.41 5.72 7.07
C LEU A 57 -7.21 6.28 6.29
N LEU A 58 -6.13 5.51 6.19
CA LEU A 58 -4.94 5.91 5.43
C LEU A 58 -5.25 5.99 3.94
N LEU A 59 -5.96 5.00 3.37
CA LEU A 59 -6.38 5.01 1.96
C LEU A 59 -7.30 6.19 1.65
N GLU A 60 -8.20 6.55 2.56
CA GLU A 60 -9.02 7.74 2.43
C GLU A 60 -8.18 9.03 2.44
N GLU A 61 -7.13 9.10 3.27
CA GLU A 61 -6.20 10.24 3.25
C GLU A 61 -5.48 10.33 1.90
N VAL A 62 -4.97 9.22 1.39
CA VAL A 62 -4.31 9.14 0.08
C VAL A 62 -5.26 9.64 -1.01
N ARG A 63 -6.51 9.17 -1.01
CA ARG A 63 -7.56 9.59 -1.94
C ARG A 63 -7.82 11.10 -1.86
N ARG A 64 -8.00 11.65 -0.65
CA ARG A 64 -8.20 13.10 -0.44
C ARG A 64 -7.00 13.91 -0.91
N ARG A 65 -5.79 13.35 -0.79
CA ARG A 65 -4.51 13.97 -1.18
C ARG A 65 -3.98 13.47 -2.52
N ARG A 66 -4.84 13.03 -3.45
CA ARG A 66 -4.45 12.51 -4.77
C ARG A 66 -3.55 13.41 -5.62
N ARG A 67 -3.61 14.74 -5.42
CA ARG A 67 -2.69 15.69 -6.09
C ARG A 67 -1.25 15.60 -5.56
N SER A 68 -1.11 15.14 -4.32
CA SER A 68 0.16 14.97 -3.61
C SER A 68 0.69 13.55 -3.66
N PHE A 69 -0.18 12.54 -3.82
CA PHE A 69 0.17 11.13 -3.85
C PHE A 69 -0.38 10.45 -5.11
N GLN A 70 0.51 10.20 -6.08
CA GLN A 70 0.19 9.52 -7.34
C GLN A 70 0.38 8.01 -7.24
N VAL A 71 1.16 7.52 -6.27
CA VAL A 71 1.40 6.09 -6.08
C VAL A 71 1.19 5.70 -4.63
N CYS A 72 0.38 4.68 -4.39
CA CYS A 72 0.16 4.05 -3.09
C CYS A 72 0.74 2.64 -3.09
N TYR A 73 1.82 2.44 -2.33
CA TYR A 73 2.44 1.14 -2.12
C TYR A 73 1.93 0.52 -0.82
N ILE A 74 1.28 -0.62 -0.89
CA ILE A 74 0.70 -1.33 0.26
C ILE A 74 1.47 -2.63 0.47
N ALA A 75 2.19 -2.73 1.59
CA ALA A 75 3.00 -3.88 1.95
C ALA A 75 2.42 -4.60 3.17
N SER A 76 2.25 -5.91 3.07
CA SER A 76 1.70 -6.73 4.14
C SER A 76 2.01 -8.20 3.89
N HIS A 77 1.89 -9.03 4.93
CA HIS A 77 1.67 -10.46 4.69
C HIS A 77 0.42 -10.67 3.83
N GLY A 78 0.53 -11.56 2.85
CA GLY A 78 -0.52 -11.83 1.88
C GLY A 78 -0.87 -13.30 1.78
N GLN A 79 -2.10 -13.54 1.34
CA GLN A 79 -2.63 -14.79 0.82
C GLN A 79 -3.54 -14.45 -0.36
N ARG A 80 -3.99 -15.45 -1.13
CA ARG A 80 -4.96 -15.23 -2.23
C ARG A 80 -6.10 -14.29 -1.87
N ARG A 81 -6.08 -13.09 -2.48
CA ARG A 81 -7.08 -12.00 -2.33
C ARG A 81 -7.22 -11.43 -0.91
N LYS A 82 -6.25 -11.68 -0.02
CA LYS A 82 -6.27 -11.26 1.38
C LYS A 82 -4.93 -10.69 1.81
N LEU A 83 -4.96 -9.52 2.43
CA LEU A 83 -3.87 -9.07 3.28
C LEU A 83 -4.12 -9.56 4.69
N VAL A 84 -3.05 -9.82 5.42
CA VAL A 84 -3.09 -10.24 6.81
C VAL A 84 -2.52 -9.12 7.67
N GLY A 85 -3.37 -8.55 8.51
CA GLY A 85 -3.03 -7.54 9.53
C GLY A 85 -2.72 -8.18 10.87
N ILE A 86 -2.54 -7.34 11.90
CA ILE A 86 -2.10 -7.78 13.22
C ILE A 86 -3.04 -8.83 13.83
N GLY A 87 -2.47 -9.89 14.41
CA GLY A 87 -3.23 -10.97 15.03
C GLY A 87 -4.08 -11.77 14.03
N ASP A 88 -3.55 -12.00 12.83
CA ASP A 88 -4.19 -12.75 11.74
C ASP A 88 -5.52 -12.14 11.25
N LYS A 89 -5.74 -10.84 11.49
CA LYS A 89 -6.92 -10.15 11.00
C LYS A 89 -6.88 -10.01 9.48
N VAL A 90 -7.87 -10.58 8.82
CA VAL A 90 -7.96 -10.60 7.37
C VAL A 90 -8.50 -9.26 6.84
N ILE A 91 -7.82 -8.70 5.86
CA ILE A 91 -8.27 -7.57 5.06
C ILE A 91 -8.48 -8.06 3.63
N ARG A 92 -9.72 -8.04 3.16
CA ARG A 92 -10.07 -8.59 1.84
C ARG A 92 -9.88 -7.53 0.76
N LEU A 93 -9.51 -7.97 -0.45
CA LEU A 93 -9.34 -7.09 -1.60
C LEU A 93 -10.59 -6.23 -1.87
N GLU A 94 -11.78 -6.80 -1.70
CA GLU A 94 -13.05 -6.10 -1.96
C GLU A 94 -13.24 -4.92 -1.00
N THR A 95 -12.87 -5.08 0.28
CA THR A 95 -12.94 -4.01 1.27
C THR A 95 -12.02 -2.84 0.93
N LEU A 96 -10.88 -3.11 0.28
CA LEU A 96 -9.95 -2.05 -0.14
C LEU A 96 -10.52 -1.20 -1.28
N VAL A 97 -11.34 -1.77 -2.16
CA VAL A 97 -11.95 -1.04 -3.28
C VAL A 97 -12.77 0.14 -2.78
N ASP A 98 -13.55 -0.07 -1.72
CA ASP A 98 -14.43 0.96 -1.16
C ASP A 98 -13.65 2.16 -0.61
N HIS A 99 -12.50 1.93 0.04
CA HIS A 99 -11.65 2.99 0.56
C HIS A 99 -10.85 3.72 -0.54
N CYS A 100 -10.61 3.05 -1.66
CA CYS A 100 -9.87 3.61 -2.78
C CYS A 100 -10.76 4.41 -3.73
N ARG A 101 -12.04 4.06 -3.91
CA ARG A 101 -12.92 4.73 -4.88
C ARG A 101 -13.30 6.17 -4.46
N PRO A 102 -13.33 7.14 -5.39
CA PRO A 102 -12.68 7.12 -6.70
C PRO A 102 -11.17 7.41 -6.57
N SER A 103 -10.35 6.68 -7.31
CA SER A 103 -8.88 6.79 -7.26
C SER A 103 -8.24 7.29 -8.56
N THR A 104 -8.97 8.10 -9.34
CA THR A 104 -8.49 8.59 -10.66
C THR A 104 -7.08 9.17 -10.56
N GLY A 105 -6.13 8.60 -11.31
CA GLY A 105 -4.74 9.06 -11.33
C GLY A 105 -3.86 8.59 -10.16
N THR A 106 -4.34 7.66 -9.34
CA THR A 106 -3.55 6.97 -8.31
C THR A 106 -3.19 5.56 -8.76
N GLY A 107 -1.90 5.28 -8.91
CA GLY A 107 -1.38 3.93 -9.10
C GLY A 107 -1.28 3.17 -7.77
N TYR A 108 -1.58 1.87 -7.80
CA TYR A 108 -1.46 0.99 -6.63
C TYR A 108 -0.40 -0.08 -6.87
N ILE A 109 0.45 -0.30 -5.88
CA ILE A 109 1.44 -1.38 -5.86
C ILE A 109 1.17 -2.22 -4.60
N PHE A 110 1.10 -3.55 -4.76
CA PHE A 110 0.89 -4.47 -3.64
C PHE A 110 2.15 -5.30 -3.40
N GLY A 111 2.81 -5.06 -2.26
CA GLY A 111 3.92 -5.87 -1.75
C GLY A 111 3.39 -6.93 -0.80
N ALA A 112 2.68 -7.93 -1.32
CA ALA A 112 2.06 -8.98 -0.51
C ALA A 112 2.01 -10.33 -1.25
N CYS A 113 2.44 -11.40 -0.59
CA CYS A 113 2.50 -12.74 -1.17
C CYS A 113 1.13 -13.22 -1.67
N ASP A 114 1.06 -13.72 -2.90
CA ASP A 114 -0.16 -14.29 -3.53
C ASP A 114 -1.40 -13.37 -3.45
N PHE A 115 -1.27 -12.06 -3.21
CA PHE A 115 -2.43 -11.22 -2.95
C PHE A 115 -3.26 -10.95 -4.21
N VAL A 116 -2.59 -10.55 -5.29
CA VAL A 116 -3.20 -10.23 -6.59
C VAL A 116 -2.55 -11.00 -7.72
N THR A 117 -3.37 -11.49 -8.63
CA THR A 117 -3.00 -11.89 -10.00
C THR A 117 -3.22 -10.72 -10.97
N PRO A 118 -2.66 -10.76 -12.19
CA PRO A 118 -2.90 -9.74 -13.21
C PRO A 118 -4.39 -9.43 -13.43
N ASP A 119 -5.25 -10.45 -13.49
CA ASP A 119 -6.70 -10.27 -13.66
C ASP A 119 -7.34 -9.56 -12.46
N THR A 120 -6.99 -9.97 -11.24
CA THR A 120 -7.54 -9.31 -10.04
C THR A 120 -7.03 -7.89 -9.86
N ALA A 121 -5.79 -7.60 -10.28
CA ALA A 121 -5.23 -6.26 -10.27
C ALA A 121 -5.97 -5.35 -11.28
N LYS A 122 -6.22 -5.86 -12.50
CA LYS A 122 -7.02 -5.15 -13.50
C LYS A 122 -8.43 -4.86 -12.99
N ASN A 123 -9.09 -5.86 -12.40
CA ASN A 123 -10.43 -5.70 -11.84
C ASN A 123 -10.46 -4.71 -10.67
N PHE A 124 -9.41 -4.69 -9.84
CA PHE A 124 -9.26 -3.72 -8.77
C PHE A 124 -9.16 -2.28 -9.31
N LEU A 125 -8.31 -2.04 -10.33
CA LEU A 125 -8.18 -0.71 -10.95
C LEU A 125 -9.51 -0.26 -11.59
N LEU A 126 -10.18 -1.14 -12.33
CA LEU A 126 -11.51 -0.86 -12.91
C LEU A 126 -12.54 -0.54 -11.82
N SER A 127 -12.52 -1.28 -10.72
CA SER A 127 -13.47 -1.08 -9.63
C SER A 127 -13.20 0.21 -8.85
N THR A 128 -11.95 0.65 -8.76
CA THR A 128 -11.57 1.88 -8.05
C THR A 128 -11.67 3.14 -8.91
N GLY A 129 -11.75 2.97 -10.24
CA GLY A 129 -11.77 4.07 -11.20
C GLY A 129 -10.40 4.74 -11.36
N ALA A 130 -9.33 3.97 -11.14
CA ALA A 130 -7.94 4.40 -11.29
C ALA A 130 -7.56 4.64 -12.76
#